data_AF-A0A413RKW7-F1
#
_entry.id   AF-A0A413RKW7-F1
#
_cell.length_a   1.000
_cell.length_b   1.000
_cell.length_c   1.000
_cell.angle_alpha   90.00
_cell.angle_beta   90.00
_cell.angle_gamma   90.00
#
_symmetry.space_group_name_H-M   'P 1'
#
loop_
_entity.id
_entity.type
_entity.pdbx_description
1 polymer ?
#
loop_
_entity_poly.entity_id
_entity_poly.type
_entity_poly.pdbx_seq_one_letter_code
_entity_poly.pdbx_strand_id
1 'polypeptide(L)'
;MHRVRETATAMTLELDVPGWRGAMAGQHVDVRLTAEDGYSAQRSYSLASPASMGMPVMGAASERIALTVQVVDDGEVSPYLTEDLEVGDQIELRGPIGNWFVWHPTDTRPVQLVAGGSGLVPLMSMARTHAACGSSAPMRLLVSVRTPADALYADELDRLGPGVEVTRVWTRSGPPAWPGPVGRVSPAQLAASGFAPDDSPRVFVCGPTAFVEAVADALVDLGHDPDLIRTERFGPTGT
;
A
#
# COMPACT_ATOMS: atom_id res chain seq x y z
N MET A 1 1.63 -20.53 -5.99
CA MET A 1 1.01 -19.61 -5.01
C MET A 1 1.48 -19.91 -3.59
N HIS A 2 1.82 -18.87 -2.83
CA HIS A 2 2.08 -18.93 -1.38
C HIS A 2 1.18 -17.91 -0.65
N ARG A 3 0.77 -18.20 0.59
CA ARG A 3 -0.21 -17.39 1.35
C ARG A 3 0.37 -17.02 2.72
N VAL A 4 0.33 -15.75 3.08
CA VAL A 4 0.79 -15.23 4.38
C VAL A 4 -0.34 -14.48 5.06
N ARG A 5 -0.76 -14.93 6.24
CA ARG A 5 -1.77 -14.22 7.03
C ARG A 5 -1.14 -12.99 7.67
N GLU A 6 -1.63 -11.81 7.32
CA GLU A 6 -1.16 -10.53 7.87
C GLU A 6 -1.92 -10.15 9.15
N THR A 7 -3.25 -10.33 9.13
CA THR A 7 -4.12 -10.08 10.28
C THR A 7 -5.26 -11.09 10.30
N ALA A 8 -6.19 -10.98 11.25
CA ALA A 8 -7.43 -11.76 11.23
C ALA A 8 -8.27 -11.52 9.95
N THR A 9 -8.14 -10.36 9.32
CA THR A 9 -8.95 -9.93 8.16
C THR A 9 -8.12 -9.69 6.91
N ALA A 10 -6.83 -10.04 6.89
CA ALA A 10 -5.99 -9.77 5.71
C ALA A 10 -4.98 -10.87 5.43
N MET A 11 -4.77 -11.13 4.14
CA MET A 11 -3.89 -12.16 3.60
C MET A 11 -3.06 -11.58 2.46
N THR A 12 -1.75 -11.86 2.46
CA THR A 12 -0.88 -11.67 1.31
C THR A 12 -0.86 -12.94 0.46
N LEU A 13 -1.19 -12.81 -0.81
CA LEU A 13 -1.15 -13.84 -1.84
C LEU A 13 0.06 -13.59 -2.74
N GLU A 14 1.02 -14.51 -2.74
CA GLU A 14 2.12 -14.53 -3.67
C GLU A 14 1.76 -15.44 -4.84
N LEU A 15 1.65 -14.86 -6.04
CA LEU A 15 1.11 -15.51 -7.22
C LEU A 15 2.19 -15.64 -8.28
N ASP A 16 2.29 -16.82 -8.88
CA ASP A 16 3.10 -17.04 -10.08
C ASP A 16 2.27 -16.61 -11.30
N VAL A 17 2.80 -15.67 -12.08
CA VAL A 17 2.15 -15.01 -13.22
C VAL A 17 3.07 -15.16 -14.44
N PRO A 18 2.96 -16.29 -15.17
CA PRO A 18 3.79 -16.55 -16.34
C PRO A 18 3.74 -15.40 -17.35
N GLY A 19 4.90 -14.96 -17.84
CA GLY A 19 5.03 -13.84 -18.77
C GLY A 19 4.88 -12.45 -18.15
N TRP A 20 4.83 -12.32 -16.81
CA TRP A 20 4.78 -11.03 -16.15
C TRP A 20 6.00 -10.18 -16.48
N ARG A 21 5.75 -8.99 -17.04
CA ARG A 21 6.80 -8.06 -17.50
C ARG A 21 7.25 -7.07 -16.43
N GLY A 22 6.73 -7.23 -15.22
CA GLY A 22 6.98 -6.34 -14.10
C GLY A 22 5.97 -5.22 -13.97
N ALA A 23 6.13 -4.44 -12.92
CA ALA A 23 5.35 -3.26 -12.60
C ALA A 23 6.20 -2.21 -11.90
N MET A 24 5.69 -0.99 -11.85
CA MET A 24 6.23 0.10 -11.06
C MET A 24 5.59 0.14 -9.66
N ALA A 25 6.29 0.74 -8.70
CA ALA A 25 5.86 0.81 -7.32
C ALA A 25 4.62 1.70 -7.17
N GLY A 26 3.52 1.13 -6.70
CA GLY A 26 2.22 1.80 -6.58
C GLY A 26 1.20 1.45 -7.68
N GLN A 27 1.58 0.60 -8.64
CA GLN A 27 0.60 0.04 -9.60
C GLN A 27 -0.27 -1.04 -8.97
N HIS A 28 -1.40 -1.33 -9.63
CA HIS A 28 -2.34 -2.38 -9.24
C HIS A 28 -2.61 -3.34 -10.40
N VAL A 29 -3.35 -4.41 -10.10
CA VAL A 29 -3.93 -5.34 -11.07
C VAL A 29 -5.42 -5.45 -10.83
N ASP A 30 -6.18 -5.72 -11.90
CA ASP A 30 -7.55 -6.17 -11.77
C ASP A 30 -7.55 -7.70 -11.64
N VAL A 31 -8.13 -8.20 -10.56
CA VAL A 31 -8.40 -9.62 -10.34
C VAL A 31 -9.85 -9.89 -10.76
N ARG A 32 -10.04 -10.84 -11.67
CA ARG A 32 -11.36 -11.32 -12.08
C ARG A 32 -11.55 -12.77 -11.62
N LEU A 33 -12.69 -13.00 -11.02
CA LEU A 33 -13.19 -14.32 -10.64
C LEU A 33 -14.40 -14.63 -11.50
N THR A 34 -14.45 -15.83 -12.07
CA THR A 34 -15.56 -16.31 -12.89
C THR A 34 -16.09 -17.61 -12.27
N ALA A 35 -17.35 -17.62 -11.85
CA ALA A 35 -18.03 -18.79 -11.29
C ALA A 35 -18.44 -19.78 -12.39
N GLU A 36 -18.77 -21.01 -12.01
CA GLU A 36 -19.15 -22.09 -12.95
C GLU A 36 -20.41 -21.76 -13.78
N ASP A 37 -21.31 -20.94 -13.24
CA ASP A 37 -22.52 -20.46 -13.92
C ASP A 37 -22.24 -19.29 -14.89
N GLY A 38 -20.99 -18.86 -15.00
CA GLY A 38 -20.53 -17.76 -15.85
C GLY A 38 -20.65 -16.38 -15.22
N TYR A 39 -21.12 -16.25 -13.98
CA TYR A 39 -21.06 -14.98 -13.26
C TYR A 39 -19.60 -14.56 -13.06
N SER A 40 -19.27 -13.27 -13.27
CA SER A 40 -17.92 -12.78 -13.00
C SER A 40 -17.92 -11.50 -12.19
N ALA A 41 -17.00 -11.43 -11.23
CA ALA A 41 -16.72 -10.26 -10.42
C ALA A 41 -15.27 -9.83 -10.62
N GLN A 42 -15.03 -8.52 -10.71
CA GLN A 42 -13.70 -7.94 -10.87
C GLN A 42 -13.43 -6.89 -9.80
N ARG A 43 -12.25 -6.94 -9.18
CA ARG A 43 -11.78 -5.91 -8.23
C ARG A 43 -10.32 -5.58 -8.46
N SER A 44 -9.96 -4.33 -8.23
CA SER A 44 -8.57 -3.85 -8.33
C SER A 44 -7.84 -4.07 -7.00
N TYR A 45 -6.62 -4.59 -7.07
CA TYR A 45 -5.74 -4.81 -5.93
C TYR A 45 -4.36 -4.23 -6.22
N SER A 46 -3.90 -3.34 -5.34
CA SER A 46 -2.54 -2.80 -5.40
C SER A 46 -1.50 -3.90 -5.26
N LEU A 47 -0.42 -3.80 -6.02
CA LEU A 47 0.71 -4.69 -5.89
C LEU A 47 1.45 -4.36 -4.58
N ALA A 48 1.72 -5.39 -3.80
CA ALA A 48 2.53 -5.32 -2.59
C ALA A 48 4.02 -5.56 -2.91
N SER A 49 4.33 -6.28 -4.00
CA SER A 49 5.70 -6.60 -4.41
C SER A 49 6.51 -5.35 -4.77
N PRO A 50 7.84 -5.35 -4.59
CA PRO A 50 8.69 -4.28 -5.11
C PRO A 50 8.57 -4.14 -6.63
N ALA A 51 8.88 -2.95 -7.14
CA ALA A 51 8.94 -2.70 -8.57
C ALA A 51 10.01 -3.58 -9.22
N SER A 52 9.63 -4.19 -10.33
CA SER A 52 10.50 -5.01 -11.16
C SER A 52 10.69 -4.43 -12.56
N MET A 53 9.85 -3.46 -12.95
CA MET A 53 10.01 -2.74 -14.22
C MET A 53 10.97 -1.56 -14.03
N GLY A 54 11.98 -1.46 -14.91
CA GLY A 54 12.96 -0.36 -14.89
C GLY A 54 14.08 -0.51 -13.85
N MET A 55 14.15 -1.66 -13.17
CA MET A 55 15.19 -1.99 -12.19
C MET A 55 16.09 -3.12 -12.71
N PRO A 56 17.43 -3.04 -12.59
CA PRO A 56 18.29 -4.18 -12.87
C PRO A 56 18.16 -5.18 -11.72
N VAL A 57 17.26 -6.15 -11.85
CA VAL A 57 17.24 -7.32 -10.96
C VAL A 57 18.14 -8.38 -11.60
N MET A 58 19.42 -8.41 -11.22
CA MET A 58 20.31 -9.48 -11.66
C MET A 58 19.73 -10.84 -11.27
N GLY A 59 19.33 -11.63 -12.25
CA GLY A 59 18.93 -13.04 -12.06
C GLY A 59 17.50 -13.31 -11.61
N ALA A 60 16.61 -12.31 -11.50
CA ALA A 60 15.21 -12.57 -11.16
C ALA A 60 14.28 -12.20 -12.32
N ALA A 61 13.99 -13.19 -13.17
CA ALA A 61 12.65 -13.30 -13.74
C ALA A 61 11.69 -13.65 -12.59
N SER A 62 11.41 -12.68 -11.72
CA SER A 62 10.33 -12.85 -10.75
C SER A 62 9.03 -12.62 -11.52
N GLU A 63 8.58 -13.67 -12.20
CA GLU A 63 7.20 -13.80 -12.67
C GLU A 63 6.21 -13.89 -11.49
N ARG A 64 6.61 -13.47 -10.28
CA ARG A 64 5.79 -13.45 -9.09
C ARG A 64 5.36 -12.04 -8.75
N ILE A 65 4.11 -11.94 -8.34
CA ILE A 65 3.54 -10.73 -7.74
C ILE A 65 3.03 -11.05 -6.34
N ALA A 66 2.91 -10.03 -5.51
CA ALA A 66 2.25 -10.14 -4.21
C ALA A 66 1.04 -9.20 -4.17
N LEU A 67 -0.12 -9.72 -3.75
CA LEU A 67 -1.34 -8.95 -3.50
C LEU A 67 -1.71 -9.11 -2.02
N THR A 68 -1.97 -8.02 -1.31
CA THR A 68 -2.51 -8.11 0.04
C THR A 68 -3.97 -7.72 0.04
N VAL A 69 -4.81 -8.70 0.35
CA VAL A 69 -6.26 -8.62 0.30
C VAL A 69 -6.76 -8.48 1.73
N GLN A 70 -7.53 -7.42 2.00
CA GLN A 70 -8.30 -7.27 3.22
C GLN A 70 -9.75 -7.66 2.95
N VAL A 71 -10.34 -8.46 3.84
CA VAL A 71 -11.73 -8.89 3.78
C VAL A 71 -12.65 -7.69 3.94
N VAL A 72 -13.62 -7.60 3.04
CA VAL A 72 -14.79 -6.74 3.14
C VAL A 72 -15.98 -7.65 3.38
N ASP A 73 -16.70 -7.44 4.49
CA ASP A 73 -17.77 -8.34 4.97
C ASP A 73 -18.88 -8.58 3.92
N ASP A 74 -19.19 -7.56 3.10
CA ASP A 74 -20.19 -7.64 2.00
C ASP A 74 -19.54 -7.79 0.60
N GLY A 75 -18.27 -8.18 0.54
CA GLY A 75 -17.53 -8.37 -0.71
C GLY A 75 -17.64 -9.79 -1.24
N GLU A 76 -17.80 -9.96 -2.56
CA GLU A 76 -17.78 -11.30 -3.17
C GLU A 76 -16.36 -11.80 -3.46
N VAL A 77 -15.44 -10.88 -3.80
CA VAL A 77 -14.08 -11.22 -4.26
C VAL A 77 -13.11 -11.40 -3.09
N SER A 78 -13.16 -10.52 -2.08
CA SER A 78 -12.20 -10.58 -0.97
C SER A 78 -12.31 -11.84 -0.11
N PRO A 79 -13.51 -12.32 0.30
CA PRO A 79 -13.61 -13.55 1.09
C PRO A 79 -13.12 -14.75 0.28
N TYR A 80 -13.50 -14.86 -1.00
CA TYR A 80 -13.02 -15.93 -1.87
C TYR A 80 -11.48 -15.96 -1.92
N LEU A 81 -10.84 -14.81 -2.19
CA LEU A 81 -9.37 -14.73 -2.25
C LEU A 81 -8.69 -15.05 -0.91
N THR A 82 -9.32 -14.74 0.23
CA THR A 82 -8.72 -14.92 1.55
C THR A 82 -9.07 -16.23 2.24
N GLU A 83 -10.16 -16.88 1.87
CA GLU A 83 -10.72 -18.05 2.55
C GLU A 83 -10.75 -19.26 1.61
N ASP A 84 -11.34 -19.13 0.43
CA ASP A 84 -11.63 -20.24 -0.48
C ASP A 84 -10.51 -20.57 -1.49
N LEU A 85 -9.70 -19.57 -1.89
CA LEU A 85 -8.68 -19.76 -2.91
C LEU A 85 -7.57 -20.74 -2.44
N GLU A 86 -7.39 -21.85 -3.16
CA GLU A 86 -6.43 -22.90 -2.84
C GLU A 86 -5.20 -22.90 -3.77
N VAL A 87 -4.13 -23.57 -3.33
CA VAL A 87 -2.93 -23.73 -4.14
C VAL A 87 -3.26 -24.63 -5.33
N GLY A 88 -3.14 -24.08 -6.54
CA GLY A 88 -3.47 -24.77 -7.79
C GLY A 88 -4.57 -24.08 -8.57
N ASP A 89 -5.38 -23.27 -7.88
CA ASP A 89 -6.42 -22.46 -8.52
C ASP A 89 -5.82 -21.41 -9.44
N GLN A 90 -6.56 -21.12 -10.51
CA GLN A 90 -6.23 -20.08 -11.47
C GLN A 90 -7.13 -18.88 -11.24
N ILE A 91 -6.52 -17.69 -11.28
CA ILE A 91 -7.25 -16.42 -11.27
C ILE A 91 -6.88 -15.61 -12.50
N GLU A 92 -7.84 -14.87 -13.02
CA GLU A 92 -7.61 -13.99 -14.14
C GLU A 92 -7.06 -12.65 -13.65
N LEU A 93 -5.91 -12.24 -14.19
CA LEU A 93 -5.24 -10.99 -13.86
C LEU A 93 -5.12 -10.10 -15.09
N ARG A 94 -5.46 -8.82 -14.93
CA ARG A 94 -5.16 -7.78 -15.90
C ARG A 94 -4.29 -6.71 -15.27
N GLY A 95 -3.13 -6.46 -15.85
CA GLY A 95 -2.25 -5.36 -15.45
C GLY A 95 -0.82 -5.50 -15.98
N PRO A 96 0.10 -4.67 -15.48
CA PRO A 96 -0.13 -3.66 -14.44
C PRO A 96 -1.00 -2.47 -14.92
N ILE A 97 -1.70 -1.83 -13.99
CA ILE A 97 -2.59 -0.69 -14.23
C ILE A 97 -2.19 0.49 -13.32
N GLY A 98 -2.35 1.71 -13.84
CA GLY A 98 -2.14 2.96 -13.11
C GLY A 98 -0.75 3.54 -13.34
N ASN A 99 -0.65 4.82 -13.72
CA ASN A 99 0.63 5.54 -13.86
C ASN A 99 0.69 6.81 -13.00
N TRP A 100 -0.42 7.18 -12.36
CA TRP A 100 -0.54 8.39 -11.56
C TRP A 100 0.09 8.24 -10.18
N PHE A 101 -0.20 7.14 -9.49
CA PHE A 101 0.21 6.87 -8.12
C PHE A 101 1.48 6.01 -8.08
N VAL A 102 2.51 6.42 -8.82
CA VAL A 102 3.74 5.65 -8.98
C VAL A 102 4.95 6.43 -8.46
N TRP A 103 5.79 5.76 -7.69
CA TRP A 103 7.10 6.28 -7.30
C TRP A 103 8.19 5.74 -8.22
N HIS A 104 9.06 6.64 -8.67
CA HIS A 104 10.21 6.30 -9.52
C HIS A 104 11.49 6.32 -8.68
N PRO A 105 12.30 5.25 -8.69
CA PRO A 105 13.58 5.18 -7.97
C PRO A 105 14.61 6.24 -8.39
N THR A 106 14.44 6.85 -9.55
CA THR A 106 15.26 7.97 -10.04
C THR A 106 14.87 9.32 -9.42
N ASP A 107 13.72 9.43 -8.73
CA ASP A 107 13.34 10.63 -8.00
C ASP A 107 14.13 10.70 -6.69
N THR A 108 15.02 11.69 -6.60
CA THR A 108 15.90 11.91 -5.44
C THR A 108 15.30 12.84 -4.38
N ARG A 109 14.09 13.35 -4.60
CA ARG A 109 13.38 14.18 -3.61
C ARG A 109 13.05 13.38 -2.35
N PRO A 110 12.90 14.03 -1.18
CA PRO A 110 12.27 13.40 -0.04
C PRO A 110 10.89 12.84 -0.39
N VAL A 111 10.56 11.67 0.15
CA VAL A 111 9.32 10.96 -0.17
C VAL A 111 8.50 10.78 1.11
N GLN A 112 7.30 11.37 1.14
CA GLN A 112 6.37 11.19 2.24
C GLN A 112 5.22 10.26 1.82
N LEU A 113 5.02 9.19 2.59
CA LEU A 113 3.99 8.20 2.39
C LEU A 113 3.00 8.29 3.56
N VAL A 114 1.70 8.36 3.28
CA VAL A 114 0.65 8.43 4.29
C VAL A 114 -0.44 7.39 3.99
N ALA A 115 -0.46 6.33 4.78
CA ALA A 115 -1.36 5.20 4.62
C ALA A 115 -2.50 5.20 5.65
N GLY A 116 -3.71 4.87 5.22
CA GLY A 116 -4.82 4.48 6.10
C GLY A 116 -5.24 3.04 5.83
N GLY A 117 -5.17 2.15 6.83
CA GLY A 117 -5.57 0.74 6.68
C GLY A 117 -4.84 0.02 5.55
N SER A 118 -5.58 -0.70 4.68
CA SER A 118 -5.02 -1.38 3.49
C SER A 118 -4.42 -0.45 2.44
N GLY A 119 -4.56 0.87 2.58
CA GLY A 119 -3.81 1.85 1.78
C GLY A 119 -2.31 1.77 1.96
N LEU A 120 -1.86 1.04 2.98
CA LEU A 120 -0.46 0.68 3.15
C LEU A 120 0.08 -0.18 2.00
N VAL A 121 -0.72 -1.00 1.33
CA VAL A 121 -0.24 -1.96 0.32
C VAL A 121 0.58 -1.31 -0.81
N PRO A 122 0.08 -0.30 -1.56
CA PRO A 122 0.87 0.35 -2.59
C PRO A 122 2.08 1.11 -2.01
N LEU A 123 1.97 1.67 -0.80
CA LEU A 123 3.06 2.40 -0.15
C LEU A 123 4.17 1.45 0.33
N MET A 124 3.80 0.23 0.71
CA MET A 124 4.74 -0.83 1.05
C MET A 124 5.49 -1.32 -0.19
N SER A 125 4.84 -1.37 -1.36
CA SER A 125 5.54 -1.59 -2.62
C SER A 125 6.60 -0.50 -2.89
N MET A 126 6.29 0.77 -2.62
CA MET A 126 7.26 1.87 -2.71
C MET A 126 8.42 1.71 -1.73
N ALA A 127 8.15 1.42 -0.46
CA ALA A 127 9.17 1.21 0.57
C ALA A 127 10.07 -0.01 0.27
N ARG A 128 9.49 -1.14 -0.17
CA ARG A 128 10.24 -2.32 -0.60
C ARG A 128 11.10 -2.02 -1.82
N THR A 129 10.58 -1.24 -2.78
CA THR A 129 11.34 -0.81 -3.95
C THR A 129 12.51 0.08 -3.57
N HIS A 130 12.27 1.03 -2.65
CA HIS A 130 13.30 1.92 -2.12
C HIS A 130 14.46 1.14 -1.51
N ALA A 131 14.16 0.17 -0.64
CA ALA A 131 15.16 -0.72 -0.07
C ALA A 131 15.87 -1.57 -1.12
N ALA A 132 15.14 -2.19 -2.06
CA ALA A 132 15.70 -3.07 -3.09
C ALA A 132 16.64 -2.34 -4.06
N CYS A 133 16.37 -1.07 -4.36
CA CYS A 133 17.21 -0.25 -5.23
C CYS A 133 18.35 0.47 -4.50
N GLY A 134 18.37 0.43 -3.16
CA GLY A 134 19.34 1.17 -2.36
C GLY A 134 19.22 2.69 -2.53
N SER A 135 18.02 3.22 -2.72
CA SER A 135 17.82 4.66 -2.91
C SER A 135 18.26 5.45 -1.68
N SER A 136 18.91 6.58 -1.92
CA SER A 136 19.32 7.51 -0.86
C SER A 136 18.28 8.60 -0.57
N ALA A 137 17.17 8.63 -1.32
CA ALA A 137 16.09 9.57 -1.07
C ALA A 137 15.52 9.34 0.35
N PRO A 138 15.46 10.36 1.22
CA PRO A 138 14.84 10.20 2.54
C PRO A 138 13.37 9.82 2.39
N MET A 139 12.93 8.75 3.05
CA MET A 139 11.54 8.29 3.00
C MET A 139 10.92 8.29 4.40
N ARG A 140 9.71 8.86 4.53
CA ARG A 140 8.93 8.86 5.76
C ARG A 140 7.57 8.25 5.51
N LEU A 141 7.20 7.24 6.27
CA LEU A 141 5.93 6.53 6.17
C LEU A 141 5.12 6.71 7.45
N LEU A 142 3.99 7.40 7.35
CA LEU A 142 2.96 7.42 8.38
C LEU A 142 1.90 6.37 8.08
N VAL A 143 1.63 5.49 9.05
CA VAL A 143 0.60 4.45 8.97
C VAL A 143 -0.50 4.73 10.01
N SER A 144 -1.69 5.05 9.53
CA SER A 144 -2.90 5.21 10.34
C SER A 144 -3.70 3.91 10.37
N VAL A 145 -3.82 3.32 11.55
CA VAL A 145 -4.41 1.99 11.76
C VAL A 145 -5.28 1.99 13.03
N ARG A 146 -6.29 1.11 13.09
CA ARG A 146 -7.25 1.10 14.21
C ARG A 146 -6.62 0.62 15.50
N THR A 147 -6.08 -0.60 15.47
CA THR A 147 -5.48 -1.28 16.62
C THR A 147 -4.23 -2.05 16.17
N PRO A 148 -3.35 -2.49 17.08
CA PRO A 148 -2.21 -3.35 16.74
C PRO A 148 -2.61 -4.62 15.98
N ALA A 149 -3.79 -5.18 16.25
CA ALA A 149 -4.29 -6.37 15.58
C ALA A 149 -4.67 -6.13 14.10
N ASP A 150 -4.82 -4.87 13.69
CA ASP A 150 -5.13 -4.47 12.31
C ASP A 150 -3.87 -4.05 11.52
N ALA A 151 -2.68 -4.09 12.14
CA ALA A 151 -1.45 -3.60 11.51
C ALA A 151 -0.89 -4.61 10.51
N LEU A 152 -1.10 -4.34 9.21
CA LEU A 152 -0.47 -5.09 8.12
C LEU A 152 1.05 -4.93 8.17
N TYR A 153 1.79 -6.00 7.83
CA TYR A 153 3.25 -6.00 7.75
C TYR A 153 3.98 -5.51 9.00
N ALA A 154 3.37 -5.64 10.20
CA ALA A 154 3.88 -5.02 11.43
C ALA A 154 5.37 -5.32 11.68
N ASP A 155 5.76 -6.58 11.53
CA ASP A 155 7.13 -7.05 11.71
C ASP A 155 8.09 -6.53 10.63
N GLU A 156 7.60 -6.39 9.39
CA GLU A 156 8.42 -5.92 8.26
C GLU A 156 8.64 -4.41 8.31
N LEU A 157 7.61 -3.64 8.71
CA LEU A 157 7.72 -2.20 8.92
C LEU A 157 8.82 -1.85 9.93
N ASP A 158 8.97 -2.67 10.98
CA ASP A 158 10.00 -2.47 12.01
C ASP A 158 11.42 -2.87 11.53
N ARG A 159 11.50 -3.57 10.39
CA ARG A 159 12.73 -4.02 9.75
C ARG A 159 13.02 -3.32 8.42
N LEU A 160 12.24 -2.31 8.05
CA LEU A 160 12.54 -1.52 6.86
C LEU A 160 13.95 -0.95 7.01
N GLY A 161 14.73 -1.09 5.93
CA GLY A 161 16.15 -0.78 5.92
C GLY A 161 16.46 0.69 6.21
N PRO A 162 17.74 1.05 6.32
CA PRO A 162 18.15 2.44 6.53
C PRO A 162 17.57 3.34 5.43
N GLY A 163 17.05 4.50 5.81
CA GLY A 163 16.48 5.49 4.88
C GLY A 163 14.95 5.55 4.85
N VAL A 164 14.25 4.63 5.51
CA VAL A 164 12.79 4.71 5.74
C VAL A 164 12.50 4.90 7.23
N GLU A 165 11.88 6.03 7.59
CA GLU A 165 11.38 6.28 8.94
C GLU A 165 9.88 5.98 9.00
N VAL A 166 9.46 5.13 9.93
CA VAL A 166 8.05 4.73 10.07
C VAL A 166 7.44 5.34 11.33
N THR A 167 6.29 5.97 11.18
CA THR A 167 5.45 6.48 12.27
C THR A 167 4.09 5.79 12.25
N ARG A 168 3.62 5.27 13.39
CA ARG A 168 2.29 4.67 13.52
C ARG A 168 1.34 5.60 14.28
N VAL A 169 0.15 5.80 13.75
CA VAL A 169 -0.96 6.50 14.40
C VAL A 169 -2.09 5.52 14.64
N TRP A 170 -2.46 5.37 15.91
CA TRP A 170 -3.51 4.44 16.34
C TRP A 170 -4.83 5.18 16.53
N THR A 171 -5.87 4.77 15.81
CA THR A 171 -7.15 5.50 15.82
C THR A 171 -8.16 5.00 16.85
N ARG A 172 -8.01 3.77 17.37
CA ARG A 172 -8.92 3.16 18.35
C ARG A 172 -8.22 2.68 19.61
N SER A 173 -7.07 2.01 19.48
CA SER A 173 -6.21 1.63 20.61
C SER A 173 -4.78 1.42 20.14
N GLY A 174 -3.81 1.81 20.97
CA GLY A 174 -2.40 1.51 20.73
C GLY A 174 -1.97 0.17 21.33
N PRO A 175 -0.70 -0.25 21.15
CA PRO A 175 -0.13 -1.39 21.86
C PRO A 175 -0.15 -1.17 23.39
N PRO A 176 0.02 -2.24 24.18
CA PRO A 176 0.17 -2.12 25.62
C PRO A 176 1.21 -1.05 26.00
N ALA A 177 0.87 -0.18 26.95
CA ALA A 177 1.70 0.95 27.39
C ALA A 177 2.03 1.98 26.28
N TRP A 178 1.19 2.11 25.25
CA TRP A 178 1.33 3.19 24.25
C TRP A 178 1.32 4.57 24.91
N PRO A 179 2.42 5.35 24.79
CA PRO A 179 2.53 6.64 25.45
C PRO A 179 1.94 7.79 24.61
N GLY A 180 1.68 7.55 23.32
CA GLY A 180 1.18 8.55 22.40
C GLY A 180 -0.34 8.71 22.44
N PRO A 181 -0.88 9.73 21.74
CA PRO A 181 -2.31 9.89 21.61
C PRO A 181 -2.92 8.74 20.81
N VAL A 182 -4.20 8.46 21.08
CA VAL A 182 -5.07 7.66 20.23
C VAL A 182 -6.06 8.59 19.55
N GLY A 183 -6.15 8.52 18.23
CA GLY A 183 -6.98 9.41 17.44
C GLY A 183 -6.68 9.30 15.95
N ARG A 184 -7.51 9.97 15.14
CA ARG A 184 -7.22 10.13 13.72
C ARG A 184 -5.98 11.00 13.53
N VAL A 185 -5.33 10.83 12.38
CA VAL A 185 -4.18 11.65 11.98
C VAL A 185 -4.56 13.13 12.06
N SER A 186 -3.79 13.90 12.82
CA SER A 186 -3.93 15.35 12.92
C SER A 186 -2.90 16.09 12.07
N PRO A 187 -3.13 17.35 11.69
CA PRO A 187 -2.14 18.17 10.98
C PRO A 187 -0.80 18.28 11.74
N ALA A 188 -0.85 18.36 13.07
CA ALA A 188 0.36 18.40 13.90
C ALA A 188 1.18 17.09 13.79
N GLN A 189 0.51 15.93 13.71
CA GLN A 189 1.19 14.66 13.47
C GLN A 189 1.77 14.59 12.07
N LEU A 190 1.04 15.03 11.04
CA LEU A 190 1.54 15.08 9.66
C LEU A 190 2.80 15.93 9.54
N ALA A 191 2.81 17.11 10.17
CA ALA A 191 3.97 18.00 10.18
C ALA A 191 5.15 17.39 10.96
N ALA A 192 4.89 16.77 12.11
CA ALA A 192 5.95 16.21 12.97
C ALA A 192 6.61 14.94 12.39
N SER A 193 5.83 14.09 11.71
CA SER A 193 6.33 12.85 11.11
C SER A 193 6.66 12.98 9.61
N GLY A 194 6.45 14.16 9.04
CA GLY A 194 6.59 14.45 7.63
C GLY A 194 7.82 15.28 7.29
N PHE A 195 7.95 15.65 6.03
CA PHE A 195 8.93 16.65 5.59
C PHE A 195 8.30 18.04 5.59
N ALA A 196 9.13 19.09 5.70
CA ALA A 196 8.61 20.44 5.58
C ALA A 196 8.19 20.71 4.12
N PRO A 197 7.21 21.60 3.87
CA PRO A 197 6.85 21.98 2.51
C PRO A 197 8.04 22.52 1.68
N ASP A 198 8.94 23.26 2.33
CA ASP A 198 10.15 23.82 1.70
C ASP A 198 11.12 22.75 1.19
N ASP A 199 11.07 21.53 1.74
CA ASP A 199 11.85 20.38 1.25
C ASP A 199 11.31 19.83 -0.08
N SER A 200 10.15 20.32 -0.54
CA SER A 200 9.46 19.91 -1.76
C SER A 200 9.30 18.37 -1.87
N PRO A 201 8.77 17.69 -0.84
CA PRO A 201 8.66 16.24 -0.84
C PRO A 201 7.65 15.76 -1.89
N ARG A 202 7.91 14.61 -2.50
CA ARG A 202 6.88 13.86 -3.23
C ARG A 202 5.98 13.18 -2.19
N VAL A 203 4.69 13.48 -2.19
CA VAL A 203 3.75 12.94 -1.20
C VAL A 203 2.79 11.94 -1.84
N PHE A 204 2.64 10.77 -1.23
CA PHE A 204 1.68 9.73 -1.64
C PHE A 204 0.72 9.44 -0.49
N VAL A 205 -0.57 9.63 -0.72
CA VAL A 205 -1.63 9.37 0.26
C VAL A 205 -2.54 8.26 -0.27
N CYS A 206 -2.67 7.16 0.47
CA CYS A 206 -3.57 6.07 0.11
C CYS A 206 -4.39 5.60 1.30
N GLY A 207 -5.69 5.45 1.12
CA GLY A 207 -6.63 5.13 2.20
C GLY A 207 -8.09 5.12 1.76
N PRO A 208 -9.02 4.93 2.72
CA PRO A 208 -10.43 5.22 2.50
C PRO A 208 -10.66 6.66 2.07
N THR A 209 -11.69 6.94 1.27
CA THR A 209 -11.99 8.28 0.72
C THR A 209 -11.90 9.40 1.76
N ALA A 210 -12.61 9.26 2.88
CA ALA A 210 -12.63 10.27 3.94
C ALA A 210 -11.25 10.48 4.61
N PHE A 211 -10.39 9.46 4.63
CA PHE A 211 -9.02 9.60 5.12
C PHE A 211 -8.16 10.38 4.13
N VAL A 212 -8.23 10.01 2.85
CA VAL A 212 -7.42 10.63 1.79
C VAL A 212 -7.75 12.10 1.64
N GLU A 213 -9.04 12.45 1.66
CA GLU A 213 -9.50 13.85 1.61
C GLU A 213 -8.99 14.64 2.81
N ALA A 214 -9.22 14.16 4.04
CA ALA A 214 -8.77 14.85 5.24
C ALA A 214 -7.24 15.06 5.31
N VAL A 215 -6.46 14.06 4.86
CA VAL A 215 -4.99 14.17 4.83
C VAL A 215 -4.53 15.10 3.71
N ALA A 216 -5.10 15.02 2.52
CA ALA A 216 -4.73 15.88 1.41
C ALA A 216 -5.03 17.35 1.72
N ASP A 217 -6.22 17.65 2.25
CA ASP A 217 -6.60 19.00 2.67
C ASP A 217 -5.64 19.52 3.74
N ALA A 218 -5.33 18.71 4.76
CA ALA A 218 -4.38 19.09 5.81
C ALA A 218 -2.96 19.35 5.27
N LEU A 219 -2.49 18.58 4.28
CA LEU A 219 -1.19 18.82 3.64
C LEU A 219 -1.16 20.15 2.88
N VAL A 220 -2.25 20.49 2.18
CA VAL A 220 -2.37 21.78 1.49
C VAL A 220 -2.42 22.93 2.50
N ASP A 221 -3.18 22.79 3.58
CA ASP A 221 -3.24 23.79 4.66
C ASP A 221 -1.88 23.99 5.35
N LEU A 222 -1.06 22.93 5.42
CA LEU A 222 0.31 22.98 5.91
C LEU A 222 1.29 23.62 4.90
N GLY A 223 0.85 23.91 3.67
CA GLY A 223 1.63 24.61 2.65
C GLY A 223 2.31 23.72 1.62
N HIS A 224 2.03 22.40 1.60
CA HIS A 224 2.57 21.53 0.55
C HIS A 224 1.98 21.88 -0.83
N ASP A 225 2.83 21.83 -1.85
CA ASP A 225 2.41 22.00 -3.25
C ASP A 225 1.44 20.86 -3.65
N PRO A 226 0.19 21.16 -4.04
CA PRO A 226 -0.76 20.16 -4.52
C PRO A 226 -0.23 19.33 -5.69
N ASP A 227 0.63 19.89 -6.55
CA ASP A 227 1.21 19.19 -7.70
C ASP A 227 2.25 18.13 -7.29
N LEU A 228 2.69 18.15 -6.04
CA LEU A 228 3.56 17.12 -5.45
C LEU A 228 2.79 16.04 -4.67
N ILE A 229 1.50 16.26 -4.42
CA ILE A 229 0.63 15.30 -3.73
C ILE A 229 -0.02 14.36 -4.76
N ARG A 230 0.12 13.07 -4.52
CA ARG A 230 -0.55 12.00 -5.27
C ARG A 230 -1.47 11.28 -4.31
N THR A 231 -2.70 11.04 -4.75
CA THR A 231 -3.73 10.38 -3.94
C THR A 231 -4.28 9.16 -4.66
N GLU A 232 -4.50 8.07 -3.93
CA GLU A 232 -5.26 6.90 -4.37
C GLU A 232 -6.28 6.54 -3.29
N ARG A 233 -7.50 6.18 -3.70
CA ARG A 233 -8.62 5.90 -2.79
C ARG A 233 -9.11 4.47 -3.02
N PHE A 234 -9.50 3.81 -1.95
CA PHE A 234 -10.25 2.55 -2.02
C PHE A 234 -11.44 2.58 -1.06
N GLY A 235 -12.41 1.71 -1.30
CA GLY A 235 -13.67 1.65 -0.56
C GLY A 235 -14.82 1.31 -1.50
N PRO A 236 -16.03 1.03 -0.96
CA PRO A 236 -17.19 0.78 -1.79
C PRO A 236 -17.41 1.96 -2.73
N THR A 237 -17.56 1.68 -4.02
CA THR A 237 -18.04 2.68 -4.98
C THR A 237 -19.51 2.98 -4.66
N GLY A 238 -19.74 4.02 -3.86
CA GLY A 238 -21.06 4.60 -3.62
C GLY A 238 -21.78 4.07 -2.38
N THR A 239 -22.09 5.01 -1.49
CA THR A 239 -23.38 5.07 -0.77
C THR A 239 -23.92 6.47 -0.95
#